data_AF-A0A9W6GYL2-F1
#
_entry.id   AF-A0A9W6GYL2-F1
#
_cell.length_a   1.000
_cell.length_b   1.000
_cell.length_c   1.000
_cell.angle_alpha   90.00
_cell.angle_beta   90.00
_cell.angle_gamma   90.00
#
_symmetry.space_group_name_H-M   'P 1'
#
loop_
_entity.id
_entity.type
_entity.pdbx_description
1 polymer ?
#
loop_
_entity_poly.entity_id
_entity_poly.type
_entity_poly.pdbx_seq_one_letter_code
_entity_poly.pdbx_strand_id
1 'polypeptide(L)' 'MGILIRLIGAALLIQGLASNEGTIGQLLLLVGGLILLFPFYRRLARGHAATGIAS' A
#
# COMPACT_ATOMS: atom_id res chain seq x y z
N MET A 1 5.25 -10.60 7.07
CA MET A 1 5.66 -9.51 6.14
C MET A 1 4.52 -8.62 5.64
N GLY A 2 3.28 -9.11 5.48
CA GLY A 2 2.19 -8.28 4.91
C GLY A 2 1.70 -7.10 5.76
N ILE A 3 1.81 -7.18 7.10
CA ILE A 3 1.36 -6.12 8.02
C ILE A 3 2.33 -4.95 8.11
N LEU A 4 3.64 -5.21 8.12
CA LEU A 4 4.65 -4.16 8.22
C LEU A 4 4.55 -3.15 7.05
N ILE A 5 4.41 -3.64 5.82
CA ILE A 5 4.24 -2.80 4.62
C ILE A 5 2.94 -1.97 4.70
N ARG A 6 1.87 -2.53 5.28
CA ARG A 6 0.61 -1.78 5.47
C ARG A 6 0.76 -0.65 6.50
N LEU A 7 1.51 -0.89 7.57
CA LEU A 7 1.78 0.13 8.59
C LEU A 7 2.62 1.26 8.01
N ILE A 8 3.64 0.95 7.21
CA ILE A 8 4.47 1.96 6.54
C ILE A 8 3.63 2.80 5.55
N GLY A 9 2.84 2.14 4.71
CA GLY A 9 1.96 2.84 3.76
C GLY A 9 0.94 3.75 4.47
N ALA A 10 0.33 3.28 5.55
CA ALA A 10 -0.62 4.07 6.34
C ALA A 10 0.05 5.27 7.02
N ALA A 11 1.26 5.10 7.57
CA ALA A 11 2.01 6.18 8.20
C ALA A 11 2.37 7.29 7.20
N LEU A 12 2.73 6.92 5.97
CA LEU A 12 3.01 7.88 4.89
C LEU A 12 1.75 8.66 4.47
N LEU A 13 0.59 8.01 4.42
CA LEU A 13 -0.68 8.70 4.14
C LEU A 13 -1.05 9.71 5.23
N ILE A 14 -0.89 9.33 6.51
CA ILE A 14 -1.16 10.21 7.65
C ILE A 14 -0.22 11.43 7.61
N GLN A 15 1.08 11.21 7.37
CA GLN A 15 2.04 12.31 7.23
C GLN A 15 1.76 13.19 6.01
N GLY A 16 1.39 12.60 4.88
CA GLY A 16 1.03 13.35 3.68
C GLY A 16 -0.18 14.25 3.88
N LEU A 17 -1.19 13.79 4.62
CA LEU A 17 -2.37 14.58 4.99
C LEU A 17 -2.05 15.68 6.01
N ALA A 18 -1.12 15.43 6.92
CA ALA A 18 -0.68 16.39 7.93
C ALA A 18 0.37 17.40 7.42
N SER A 19 0.86 17.23 6.19
CA SER A 19 1.85 18.12 5.59
C SER A 19 1.23 19.48 5.25
N ASN A 20 1.86 20.55 5.73
CA ASN A 20 1.54 21.92 5.33
C ASN A 20 2.16 22.30 3.97
N GLU A 21 3.12 21.50 3.49
CA GLU A 21 3.69 21.64 2.16
C GLU A 21 2.87 20.82 1.17
N GLY A 22 2.20 21.50 0.24
CA GLY A 22 1.29 20.85 -0.73
C GLY A 22 1.99 19.82 -1.61
N THR A 23 3.18 20.13 -2.13
CA THR A 23 3.94 19.22 -3.01
C THR A 23 4.45 17.99 -2.25
N ILE A 24 5.04 18.19 -1.06
CA ILE A 24 5.54 17.08 -0.22
C ILE A 24 4.37 16.22 0.26
N GLY A 25 3.26 16.84 0.68
CA GLY A 25 2.04 16.14 1.08
C GLY A 25 1.50 15.26 -0.03
N GLN A 26 1.36 15.82 -1.24
CA GLN A 26 0.93 15.07 -2.43
C GLN A 26 1.87 13.91 -2.78
N LEU A 27 3.19 14.10 -2.67
CA LEU A 27 4.18 13.04 -2.90
C LEU A 27 4.06 11.92 -1.86
N LEU A 28 3.92 12.26 -0.58
CA LEU A 28 3.74 11.28 0.49
C LEU A 28 2.43 10.51 0.35
N LEU A 29 1.34 11.17 -0.07
CA LEU A 29 0.06 10.53 -0.37
C LEU A 29 0.18 9.56 -1.55
N LEU A 30 0.85 9.97 -2.63
CA LEU A 30 1.08 9.14 -3.81
C LEU A 30 1.89 7.89 -3.46
N VAL A 31 3.03 8.07 -2.79
CA VAL A 31 3.94 6.98 -2.41
C VAL A 31 3.28 6.04 -1.40
N GLY A 32 2.62 6.58 -0.37
CA GLY A 32 1.86 5.80 0.61
C GLY A 32 0.76 4.96 -0.03
N GLY A 33 0.03 5.52 -1.00
CA GLY A 33 -0.99 4.81 -1.77
C GLY A 33 -0.42 3.65 -2.59
N LEU A 34 0.67 3.88 -3.32
CA LEU A 34 1.35 2.83 -4.11
C LEU A 34 1.87 1.69 -3.22
N ILE A 35 2.45 2.03 -2.07
CA ILE A 35 2.95 1.05 -1.09
C ILE A 35 1.80 0.18 -0.54
N LEU A 36 0.60 0.73 -0.36
CA LEU A 36 -0.57 -0.04 0.06
C LEU A 36 -1.16 -0.91 -1.06
N LEU A 37 -1.05 -0.46 -2.32
CA LEU A 37 -1.52 -1.20 -3.50
C LEU A 37 -0.67 -2.45 -3.76
N PHE A 38 0.63 -2.40 -3.47
CA PHE A 38 1.55 -3.51 -3.71
C PHE A 38 1.22 -4.82 -2.95
N PRO A 39 1.08 -4.83 -1.59
CA PRO A 39 0.70 -6.04 -0.86
C PRO A 39 -0.71 -6.48 -1.21
N PHE A 40 -1.54 -5.56 -1.70
CA PHE A 40 -2.89 -5.86 -2.16
C PHE A 40 -2.86 -6.70 -3.43
N TYR A 41 -2.13 -6.27 -4.46
CA TYR A 41 -1.94 -7.03 -5.68
C TYR A 41 -1.39 -8.43 -5.37
N ARG A 42 -0.41 -8.52 -4.46
CA ARG A 42 0.16 -9.80 -4.02
C ARG A 42 -0.85 -10.71 -3.30
N ARG A 43 -1.85 -10.17 -2.59
CA ARG A 43 -2.91 -10.99 -1.98
C ARG A 43 -3.86 -11.55 -3.04
N LEU A 44 -4.26 -10.74 -4.01
CA LEU A 44 -5.11 -11.21 -5.12
C LEU A 44 -4.40 -12.26 -5.98
N ALA A 45 -3.12 -12.07 -6.29
CA ALA A 45 -2.32 -13.03 -7.06
C ALA A 45 -2.15 -14.36 -6.32
N ARG A 46 -1.99 -14.34 -5.00
CA ARG A 46 -1.95 -15.58 -4.19
C ARG A 46 -3.30 -16.29 -4.11
N GLY A 47 -4.41 -15.55 -4.13
CA GLY A 47 -5.75 -16.13 -4.23
C GLY A 47 -5.95 -16.85 -5.58
N HIS A 48 -5.50 -16.22 -6.68
CA HIS A 48 -5.52 -16.83 -8.01
C HIS A 48 -4.62 -18.07 -8.12
N ALA A 49 -3.42 -18.02 -7.54
CA ALA A 49 -2.54 -19.17 -7.47
C ALA A 49 -3.12 -20.31 -6.61
N ALA A 50 -3.89 -19.99 -5.57
CA ALA A 50 -4.57 -20.99 -4.75
C ALA A 50 -5.74 -21.66 -5.48
N THR A 51 -6.49 -20.93 -6.31
CA THR A 51 -7.56 -21.52 -7.14
C THR A 51 -7.02 -22.40 -8.28
N GLY A 52 -5.88 -22.06 -8.88
CA GLY A 52 -5.26 -22.88 -9.93
C GLY A 52 -4.63 -24.20 -9.45
N ILE A 53 -4.44 -24.38 -8.14
CA ILE A 53 -4.00 -25.66 -7.53
C ILE A 53 -5.22 -26.51 -7.09
N ALA A 54 -6.40 -25.88 -6.97
CA ALA A 54 -7.62 -26.51 -6.46
C ALA A 54 -8.55 -27.06 -7.55
N SER A 55 -8.22 -26.89 -8.84
CA SER A 55 -8.87 -27.51 -10.01
C SER A 55 -8.05 -28.68 -10.53
#